data_AF-A0A5N9CKF2-F1
#
_entry.id   AF-A0A5N9CKF2-F1
#
_cell.length_a   1.000
_cell.length_b   1.000
_cell.length_c   1.000
_cell.angle_alpha   90.00
_cell.angle_beta   90.00
_cell.angle_gamma   90.00
#
_symmetry.space_group_name_H-M   'P 1'
#
loop_
_entity.id
_entity.type
_entity.pdbx_description
1 polymer ?
#
loop_
_entity_poly.entity_id
_entity_poly.type
_entity_poly.pdbx_seq_one_letter_code
_entity_poly.pdbx_strand_id
1 'polypeptide(L)'
;MSLFNLLKKFSLISIAIFMIACGNDNENSEKQVEESSANQISVLATTPLLGEYVKQVAGDNINVDVLMPYSADPHHFEPSPQDVTKIESADLVFYVGLKYETAPLLKLLKNSSSSKQVLIEIGDKIDPIEFKEDDHDEHEGHGHDEDKDEHGKDEHEGHGHDEDKDEHGKDEHEGHGHDEDKDEHGKD
;
A
#
# COMPACT_ATOMS: atom_id res chain seq x y z
N MET A 1 -35.89 35.15 -66.24
CA MET A 1 -35.53 33.72 -66.34
C MET A 1 -34.09 33.37 -65.93
N SER A 2 -33.13 34.30 -65.87
CA SER A 2 -31.76 33.96 -65.43
C SER A 2 -31.62 33.86 -63.90
N LEU A 3 -32.41 34.61 -63.12
CA LEU A 3 -32.29 34.65 -61.66
C LEU A 3 -32.72 33.32 -61.01
N PHE A 4 -33.83 32.71 -61.46
CA PHE A 4 -34.25 31.39 -60.98
C PHE A 4 -33.26 30.27 -61.32
N ASN A 5 -32.60 30.36 -62.48
CA ASN A 5 -31.55 29.42 -62.86
C ASN A 5 -30.25 29.68 -62.08
N LEU A 6 -30.01 30.91 -61.63
CA LEU A 6 -28.89 31.26 -60.77
C LEU A 6 -29.12 30.73 -59.34
N LEU A 7 -30.31 30.89 -58.77
CA LEU A 7 -30.67 30.31 -57.46
C LEU A 7 -30.64 28.78 -57.48
N LYS A 8 -31.07 28.11 -58.55
CA LYS A 8 -30.94 26.64 -58.69
C LYS A 8 -29.49 26.18 -58.76
N LYS A 9 -28.61 26.93 -59.45
CA LYS A 9 -27.16 26.65 -59.49
C LYS A 9 -26.51 26.81 -58.12
N PHE A 10 -26.87 27.84 -57.36
CA PHE A 10 -26.39 28.02 -55.99
C PHE A 10 -26.89 26.89 -55.05
N SER A 11 -28.14 26.46 -55.20
CA SER A 11 -28.68 25.31 -54.44
C SER A 11 -27.99 23.98 -54.76
N LEU A 12 -27.56 23.78 -56.01
CA LEU A 12 -26.82 22.58 -56.43
C LEU A 12 -25.35 22.60 -55.98
N ILE A 13 -24.73 23.79 -55.95
CA ILE A 13 -23.36 23.99 -55.45
C ILE A 13 -23.30 23.84 -53.93
N SER A 14 -24.33 24.29 -53.19
CA SER A 14 -24.39 24.17 -51.73
C SER A 14 -24.53 22.73 -51.23
N ILE A 15 -25.18 21.84 -51.99
CA ILE A 15 -25.29 20.40 -51.67
C ILE A 15 -23.95 19.67 -51.91
N ALA A 16 -23.17 20.09 -52.91
CA ALA A 16 -21.86 19.50 -53.19
C ALA A 16 -20.81 19.86 -52.12
N ILE A 17 -20.91 21.05 -51.51
CA ILE A 17 -20.02 21.48 -50.42
C ILE A 17 -20.28 20.67 -49.13
N PHE A 18 -21.51 20.21 -48.90
CA PHE A 18 -21.86 19.40 -47.73
C PHE A 18 -21.25 17.99 -47.75
N MET A 19 -20.94 17.44 -48.93
CA MET A 19 -20.27 16.13 -49.06
C MET A 19 -18.75 16.20 -48.85
N ILE A 20 -18.13 17.37 -48.94
CA ILE A 20 -16.69 17.57 -48.69
C ILE A 20 -16.40 17.67 -47.18
N ALA A 21 -17.42 17.95 -46.36
CA ALA A 21 -17.28 18.11 -44.91
C ALA A 21 -17.12 16.79 -44.11
N CYS A 22 -17.22 15.62 -44.77
CA CYS A 22 -16.84 14.32 -44.17
C CYS A 22 -15.53 13.77 -44.74
N GLY A 23 -14.81 14.55 -45.54
CA GLY A 23 -13.60 14.12 -46.26
C GLY A 23 -12.34 14.88 -45.87
N ASN A 24 -12.30 15.43 -44.66
CA ASN A 24 -11.08 15.97 -44.08
C ASN A 24 -10.76 15.13 -42.84
N ASP A 25 -9.92 14.12 -43.04
CA ASP A 25 -8.98 13.61 -42.03
C ASP A 25 -8.05 14.78 -41.66
N ASN A 26 -8.62 15.80 -41.01
CA ASN A 26 -7.85 16.76 -40.27
C ASN A 26 -7.33 16.00 -39.07
N GLU A 27 -6.02 15.79 -39.08
CA GLU A 27 -5.14 15.71 -37.91
C GLU A 27 -5.46 16.86 -36.93
N ASN A 28 -6.61 16.81 -36.28
CA ASN A 28 -6.64 17.11 -34.87
C ASN A 28 -6.22 15.80 -34.21
N SER A 29 -4.91 15.58 -34.24
CA SER A 29 -4.20 15.20 -33.03
C SER A 29 -4.69 16.18 -31.96
N GLU A 30 -5.79 15.83 -31.30
CA GLU A 30 -5.78 15.88 -29.85
C GLU A 30 -4.44 15.29 -29.49
N LYS A 31 -3.53 16.21 -29.18
CA LYS A 31 -2.22 15.95 -28.63
C LYS A 31 -2.54 15.28 -27.29
N GLN A 32 -2.88 13.99 -27.37
CA GLN A 32 -2.67 13.06 -26.31
C GLN A 32 -1.23 13.32 -25.93
N VAL A 33 -1.06 13.77 -24.69
CA VAL A 33 0.21 13.82 -24.02
C VAL A 33 0.61 12.35 -23.82
N GLU A 34 0.89 11.68 -24.93
CA GLU A 34 1.80 10.55 -25.03
C GLU A 34 3.20 11.17 -25.07
N GLU A 35 3.52 11.97 -24.04
CA GLU A 35 4.89 12.36 -23.74
C GLU A 35 5.58 11.12 -23.17
N SER A 36 6.21 10.36 -24.06
CA SER A 36 7.39 9.53 -23.77
C SER A 36 7.36 8.77 -22.43
N SER A 37 6.36 7.90 -22.23
CA SER A 37 6.38 6.90 -21.15
C SER A 37 7.55 5.90 -21.24
N ALA A 38 8.28 5.87 -22.36
CA ALA A 38 9.39 4.96 -22.56
C ALA A 38 10.72 5.39 -21.89
N ASN A 39 10.80 6.58 -21.25
CA ASN A 39 12.06 7.07 -20.68
C ASN A 39 11.90 7.96 -19.43
N GLN A 40 10.74 7.98 -18.79
CA GLN A 40 10.57 8.71 -17.54
C GLN A 40 11.30 7.97 -16.41
N ILE A 41 12.02 8.72 -15.59
CA ILE A 41 12.73 8.19 -14.43
C ILE A 41 11.71 7.59 -13.45
N SER A 42 11.92 6.33 -13.07
CA SER A 42 11.09 5.64 -12.10
C SER A 42 11.60 5.92 -10.69
N VAL A 43 10.75 6.50 -9.85
CA VAL A 43 11.10 6.89 -8.49
C VAL A 43 10.17 6.17 -7.52
N LEU A 44 10.75 5.57 -6.49
CA LEU A 44 10.01 4.97 -5.39
C LEU A 44 10.23 5.80 -4.13
N ALA A 45 9.16 6.10 -3.41
CA ALA A 45 9.22 6.69 -2.07
C ALA A 45 8.71 5.68 -1.04
N THR A 46 9.35 5.57 0.12
CA THR A 46 8.88 4.64 1.17
C THR A 46 7.54 5.06 1.74
N THR A 47 7.31 6.36 1.94
CA THR A 47 6.09 6.91 2.52
C THR A 47 5.31 7.77 1.52
N PRO A 48 3.98 7.92 1.71
CA PRO A 48 3.18 8.82 0.88
C PRO A 48 3.65 10.27 0.94
N LEU A 49 4.06 10.76 2.12
CA LEU A 49 4.57 12.13 2.29
C LEU A 49 5.82 12.39 1.44
N LEU A 50 6.77 11.47 1.43
CA LEU A 50 7.94 11.59 0.56
C LEU A 50 7.53 11.56 -0.92
N GLY A 51 6.58 10.68 -1.28
CA GLY A 51 6.05 10.61 -2.65
C GLY A 51 5.43 11.93 -3.11
N GLU A 52 4.63 12.57 -2.26
CA GLU A 52 4.02 13.87 -2.53
C GLU A 52 5.08 14.97 -2.71
N TYR A 53 6.08 15.05 -1.83
CA TYR A 53 7.15 16.05 -1.96
C TYR A 53 7.96 15.86 -3.25
N VAL A 54 8.30 14.62 -3.57
CA VAL A 54 9.02 14.28 -4.79
C VAL A 54 8.19 14.65 -6.03
N LYS A 55 6.90 14.30 -6.05
CA LYS A 55 5.99 14.64 -7.15
C LYS A 55 5.81 16.15 -7.30
N GLN A 56 5.71 16.89 -6.18
CA GLN A 56 5.58 18.34 -6.20
C GLN A 56 6.81 19.04 -6.80
N VAL A 57 8.01 18.53 -6.53
CA VAL A 57 9.27 19.09 -7.07
C VAL A 57 9.45 18.70 -8.54
N ALA A 58 9.22 17.44 -8.88
CA ALA A 58 9.54 16.91 -10.21
C ALA A 58 8.41 17.09 -11.25
N GLY A 59 7.17 17.32 -10.81
CA GLY A 59 6.01 17.43 -11.68
C GLY A 59 5.79 16.15 -12.49
N ASP A 60 5.50 16.30 -13.78
CA ASP A 60 5.20 15.18 -14.68
C ASP A 60 6.44 14.61 -15.39
N ASN A 61 7.64 14.99 -14.95
CA ASN A 61 8.89 14.51 -15.56
C ASN A 61 9.31 13.10 -15.08
N ILE A 62 8.67 12.58 -14.04
CA ILE A 62 9.01 11.30 -13.40
C ILE A 62 7.73 10.51 -13.10
N ASN A 63 7.91 9.19 -12.97
CA ASN A 63 6.89 8.31 -12.43
C ASN A 63 7.20 8.04 -10.94
N VAL A 64 6.29 8.39 -10.04
CA VAL A 64 6.45 8.20 -8.59
C VAL A 64 5.52 7.10 -8.12
N ASP A 65 6.09 6.02 -7.57
CA ASP A 65 5.34 5.01 -6.81
C ASP A 65 5.65 5.15 -5.31
N VAL A 66 4.74 4.65 -4.48
CA VAL A 66 4.85 4.68 -3.02
C VAL A 66 4.78 3.26 -2.49
N LEU A 67 5.71 2.92 -1.60
CA LEU A 67 5.81 1.59 -1.03
C LEU A 67 4.74 1.34 0.04
N MET A 68 4.68 2.21 1.06
CA MET A 68 3.73 2.08 2.15
C MET A 68 2.39 2.76 1.82
N PRO A 69 1.25 2.06 1.94
CA PRO A 69 -0.05 2.72 1.84
C PRO A 69 -0.26 3.69 3.02
N TYR A 70 -1.18 4.65 2.86
CA TYR A 70 -1.51 5.63 3.91
C TYR A 70 -1.92 5.03 5.26
N SER A 71 -2.44 3.80 5.27
CA SER A 71 -2.87 3.09 6.48
C SER A 71 -1.76 2.29 7.15
N ALA A 72 -0.58 2.19 6.55
CA ALA A 72 0.52 1.40 7.12
C ALA A 72 1.27 2.18 8.21
N ASP A 73 1.60 1.48 9.28
CA ASP A 73 2.56 1.95 10.28
C ASP A 73 3.99 1.66 9.79
N PRO A 74 4.85 2.68 9.63
CA PRO A 74 6.23 2.50 9.16
C PRO A 74 7.10 1.64 10.08
N HIS A 75 6.75 1.52 11.36
CA HIS A 75 7.47 0.70 12.33
C HIS A 75 7.04 -0.78 12.32
N HIS A 76 5.95 -1.10 11.64
CA HIS A 76 5.42 -2.46 11.53
C HIS A 76 5.20 -2.91 10.07
N PHE A 77 5.63 -2.10 9.10
CA PHE A 77 5.44 -2.42 7.69
C PHE A 77 6.32 -3.60 7.26
N GLU A 78 5.66 -4.63 6.72
CA GLU A 78 6.30 -5.80 6.11
C GLU A 78 6.12 -5.75 4.59
N PRO A 79 7.21 -5.68 3.80
CA PRO A 79 7.12 -5.62 2.34
C PRO A 79 6.69 -6.96 1.76
N SER A 80 5.77 -6.91 0.79
CA SER A 80 5.35 -8.07 0.00
C SER A 80 6.38 -8.42 -1.09
N PRO A 81 6.28 -9.60 -1.73
CA PRO A 81 7.10 -9.91 -2.91
C PRO A 81 6.95 -8.90 -4.06
N GLN A 82 5.78 -8.29 -4.21
CA GLN A 82 5.53 -7.27 -5.24
C GLN A 82 6.27 -5.97 -4.92
N ASP A 83 6.39 -5.64 -3.63
CA ASP A 83 7.16 -4.49 -3.16
C ASP A 83 8.65 -4.63 -3.45
N VAL A 84 9.19 -5.85 -3.36
CA VAL A 84 10.58 -6.13 -3.80
C VAL A 84 10.76 -5.80 -5.28
N THR A 85 9.81 -6.19 -6.14
CA THR A 85 9.86 -5.86 -7.57
C THR A 85 9.81 -4.35 -7.83
N LYS A 86 9.01 -3.61 -7.07
CA LYS A 86 8.97 -2.14 -7.14
C LYS A 86 10.31 -1.53 -6.75
N ILE A 87 10.91 -2.02 -5.67
CA ILE A 87 12.24 -1.59 -5.21
C ILE A 87 13.26 -1.85 -6.32
N GLU A 88 13.32 -3.05 -6.89
CA GLU A 88 14.32 -3.39 -7.92
C GLU A 88 14.15 -2.60 -9.22
N SER A 89 12.92 -2.22 -9.57
CA SER A 89 12.60 -1.54 -10.82
C SER A 89 12.80 -0.02 -10.77
N ALA A 90 12.96 0.56 -9.58
CA ALA A 90 13.13 2.00 -9.43
C ALA A 90 14.55 2.46 -9.79
N ASP A 91 14.67 3.61 -10.47
CA ASP A 91 15.95 4.27 -10.71
C ASP A 91 16.44 5.02 -9.46
N LEU A 92 15.50 5.61 -8.70
CA LEU A 92 15.76 6.29 -7.44
C LEU A 92 14.81 5.81 -6.34
N VAL A 93 15.32 5.68 -5.13
CA VAL A 93 14.53 5.35 -3.95
C VAL A 93 14.76 6.40 -2.86
N PHE A 94 13.69 7.08 -2.44
CA PHE A 94 13.70 8.00 -1.31
C PHE A 94 13.14 7.33 -0.07
N TYR A 95 13.87 7.43 1.05
CA TYR A 95 13.44 6.91 2.34
C TYR A 95 13.81 7.87 3.47
N VAL A 96 13.10 7.80 4.59
CA VAL A 96 13.27 8.73 5.71
C VAL A 96 14.57 8.44 6.44
N GLY A 97 14.82 7.19 6.80
CA GLY A 97 15.95 6.82 7.64
C GLY A 97 15.68 7.14 9.12
N LEU A 98 16.74 7.32 9.92
CA LEU A 98 16.62 7.67 11.34
C LEU A 98 15.68 6.73 12.16
N LYS A 99 15.69 5.43 11.83
CA LYS A 99 14.82 4.39 12.43
C LYS A 99 13.31 4.55 12.14
N TYR A 100 12.93 5.38 11.18
CA TYR A 100 11.53 5.53 10.77
C TYR A 100 11.02 4.25 10.11
N GLU A 101 11.68 3.79 9.03
CA GLU A 101 11.43 2.48 8.46
C GLU A 101 12.00 1.34 9.33
N THR A 102 11.37 0.17 9.28
CA THR A 102 11.86 -1.03 9.95
C THR A 102 13.29 -1.39 9.50
N ALA A 103 14.11 -1.90 10.42
CA ALA A 103 15.46 -2.35 10.10
C ALA A 103 15.49 -3.44 8.99
N PRO A 104 14.55 -4.42 8.96
CA PRO A 104 14.42 -5.34 7.84
C PRO A 104 14.16 -4.66 6.50
N LEU A 105 13.26 -3.66 6.44
CA LEU A 105 13.00 -2.91 5.20
C LEU A 105 14.25 -2.14 4.75
N LEU A 106 14.95 -1.44 5.66
CA LEU A 106 16.18 -0.74 5.31
C LEU A 106 17.26 -1.69 4.78
N LYS A 107 17.35 -2.90 5.34
CA LYS A 107 18.26 -3.94 4.85
C LYS A 107 17.83 -4.46 3.46
N LEU A 108 16.54 -4.63 3.22
CA LEU A 108 16.01 -4.99 1.92
C LEU A 108 16.36 -3.94 0.87
N LEU A 109 16.07 -2.66 1.13
CA LEU A 109 16.40 -1.54 0.23
C LEU A 109 17.87 -1.59 -0.17
N LYS A 110 18.78 -1.69 0.81
CA LYS A 110 20.23 -1.70 0.57
C LYS A 110 20.73 -2.92 -0.21
N ASN A 111 20.08 -4.09 -0.04
CA ASN A 111 20.51 -5.33 -0.69
C ASN A 111 19.88 -5.55 -2.06
N SER A 112 18.65 -5.06 -2.27
CA SER A 112 17.93 -5.14 -3.55
C SER A 112 18.37 -4.06 -4.54
N SER A 113 19.10 -3.04 -4.08
CA SER A 113 19.63 -2.01 -4.98
C SER A 113 20.61 -2.57 -5.99
N SER A 114 20.28 -2.39 -7.27
CA SER A 114 21.23 -2.60 -8.36
C SER A 114 22.30 -1.51 -8.36
N SER A 115 23.45 -1.75 -9.00
CA SER A 115 24.55 -0.77 -9.10
C SER A 115 24.19 0.54 -9.81
N LYS A 116 23.04 0.59 -10.47
CA LYS A 116 22.52 1.77 -11.19
C LYS A 116 21.48 2.55 -10.37
N GLN A 117 20.93 1.94 -9.32
CA GLN A 117 19.91 2.57 -8.48
C GLN A 117 20.55 3.54 -7.48
N VAL A 118 19.91 4.68 -7.26
CA VAL A 118 20.33 5.65 -6.24
C VAL A 118 19.38 5.63 -5.04
N LEU A 119 19.92 5.26 -3.88
CA LEU A 119 19.25 5.31 -2.59
C LEU A 119 19.49 6.68 -1.93
N ILE A 120 18.43 7.35 -1.48
CA ILE A 120 18.49 8.68 -0.87
C ILE A 120 17.79 8.65 0.50
N GLU A 121 18.61 8.71 1.56
CA GLU A 121 18.16 8.94 2.92
C GLU A 121 17.91 10.43 3.15
N ILE A 122 16.68 10.81 3.49
CA ILE A 122 16.34 12.22 3.77
C ILE A 122 16.82 12.64 5.16
N GLY A 123 16.79 11.72 6.13
CA GLY A 123 17.26 11.96 7.50
C GLY A 123 18.71 12.45 7.57
N ASP A 124 19.58 11.93 6.70
CA ASP A 124 20.99 12.35 6.58
C ASP A 124 21.19 13.77 6.02
N LYS A 125 20.11 14.44 5.57
CA LYS A 125 20.13 15.78 4.98
C LYS A 125 19.52 16.85 5.86
N ILE A 126 19.07 16.48 7.06
CA ILE A 126 18.44 17.39 8.01
C ILE A 126 19.17 17.34 9.36
N ASP A 127 18.87 18.30 10.22
CA ASP A 127 19.32 18.32 11.62
C ASP A 127 18.16 17.77 12.49
N PRO A 128 18.20 16.48 12.89
CA PRO A 128 17.10 15.88 13.64
C PRO A 128 17.08 16.39 15.09
N ILE A 129 15.89 16.54 15.64
CA ILE A 129 15.72 16.81 17.07
C ILE A 129 16.06 15.53 17.82
N GLU A 130 16.97 15.62 18.79
CA GLU A 130 17.32 14.48 19.63
C GLU A 130 16.13 14.03 20.48
N PHE A 131 15.86 12.72 20.45
CA PHE A 131 14.90 12.12 21.36
C PHE A 131 15.49 12.16 22.77
N LYS A 132 14.81 12.85 23.68
CA LYS A 132 15.08 12.75 25.11
C LYS A 132 14.19 11.65 25.65
N GLU A 133 14.79 10.58 26.14
CA GLU A 133 14.10 9.66 27.04
C GLU A 133 13.81 10.45 28.31
N ASP A 134 12.61 11.02 28.41
CA ASP A 134 12.09 11.39 29.71
C ASP A 134 11.92 10.06 30.45
N ASP A 135 12.82 9.78 31.41
CA ASP A 135 12.72 8.66 32.35
C ASP A 135 11.34 8.72 33.01
N HIS A 136 10.37 8.02 32.43
CA HIS A 136 9.11 7.74 33.09
C HIS A 136 9.43 6.74 34.19
N ASP A 137 9.74 7.27 35.37
CA ASP A 137 9.82 6.52 36.62
C ASP A 137 8.66 5.51 36.66
N GLU A 138 9.02 4.23 36.76
CA GLU A 138 8.09 3.14 36.99
C GLU A 138 7.22 3.50 38.20
N HIS A 139 5.92 3.75 37.96
CA HIS A 139 4.95 3.80 39.04
C HIS A 139 4.75 2.37 39.59
N GLU A 140 5.68 1.91 40.42
CA GLU A 140 5.41 0.87 41.41
C GLU A 140 4.41 1.45 42.43
N GLY A 141 3.14 1.12 42.25
CA GLY A 141 2.09 1.56 43.15
C GLY A 141 0.78 0.83 42.90
N HIS A 142 0.64 -0.34 43.52
CA HIS A 142 -0.44 -0.70 44.46
C HIS A 142 -0.53 -2.23 44.60
N GLY A 143 0.23 -2.76 45.56
CA GLY A 143 -0.08 -4.04 46.17
C GLY A 143 -1.44 -3.95 46.86
N HIS A 144 -2.41 -4.72 46.38
CA HIS A 144 -3.63 -5.00 47.11
C HIS A 144 -3.33 -6.11 48.12
N ASP A 145 -2.97 -5.68 49.33
CA ASP A 145 -2.96 -6.55 50.50
C ASP A 145 -4.39 -6.96 50.88
N GLU A 146 -4.48 -8.19 51.38
CA GLU A 146 -5.65 -8.96 51.74
C GLU A 146 -6.56 -8.31 52.78
N ASP A 147 -7.85 -8.18 52.46
CA ASP A 147 -8.91 -8.14 53.48
C ASP A 147 -9.60 -9.51 53.51
N LYS A 148 -9.30 -10.27 54.57
CA LYS A 148 -10.08 -11.42 55.01
C LYS A 148 -11.31 -10.91 55.75
N ASP A 149 -12.49 -11.31 55.31
CA ASP A 149 -13.65 -11.42 56.19
C ASP A 149 -14.54 -12.61 55.79
N GLU A 150 -14.70 -13.53 56.73
CA GLU A 150 -15.56 -14.70 56.67
C GLU A 150 -17.01 -14.37 57.09
N HIS A 151 -17.93 -15.08 56.43
CA HIS A 151 -19.28 -15.52 56.86
C HIS A 151 -20.52 -14.70 56.47
N GLY A 152 -21.41 -15.42 55.77
CA GLY A 152 -22.86 -15.22 55.74
C GLY A 152 -23.52 -16.27 54.85
N LYS A 153 -24.00 -17.38 55.46
CA LYS A 153 -24.85 -18.36 54.78
C LYS A 153 -26.20 -17.71 54.46
N ASP A 154 -26.76 -17.97 53.28
CA ASP A 154 -28.20 -18.08 53.09
C ASP A 154 -28.51 -19.04 51.95
N GLU A 155 -29.37 -20.00 52.27
CA GLU A 155 -29.90 -21.05 51.41
C GLU A 155 -31.05 -20.47 50.57
N HIS A 156 -31.07 -20.72 49.26
CA HIS A 156 -32.31 -20.70 48.50
C HIS A 156 -32.36 -21.84 47.48
N GLU A 157 -33.34 -22.72 47.72
CA GLU A 157 -33.77 -23.83 46.89
C GLU A 157 -34.44 -23.36 45.59
N GLY A 158 -34.22 -24.15 44.54
CA GLY A 158 -35.26 -24.55 43.58
C GLY A 158 -35.60 -23.58 42.45
N HIS A 159 -35.27 -23.96 41.21
CA HIS A 159 -36.24 -24.12 40.13
C HIS A 159 -35.62 -24.94 38.99
N GLY A 160 -36.22 -26.09 38.69
CA GLY A 160 -35.95 -26.90 37.50
C GLY A 160 -36.94 -26.63 36.37
N HIS A 161 -36.77 -27.41 35.29
CA HIS A 161 -37.48 -27.48 34.00
C HIS A 161 -36.95 -26.52 32.92
N ASP A 162 -36.73 -26.93 31.66
CA ASP A 162 -36.96 -28.22 30.99
C ASP A 162 -36.11 -28.29 29.71
N GLU A 163 -35.98 -29.51 29.20
CA GLU A 163 -35.34 -29.92 27.95
C GLU A 163 -35.92 -29.21 26.71
N ASP A 164 -35.05 -28.82 25.77
CA ASP A 164 -35.35 -28.91 24.35
C ASP A 164 -34.13 -29.49 23.62
N LYS A 165 -34.40 -30.61 22.96
CA LYS A 165 -33.47 -31.39 22.15
C LYS A 165 -33.46 -30.76 20.76
N ASP A 166 -32.28 -30.47 20.22
CA ASP A 166 -32.09 -30.46 18.79
C ASP A 166 -30.82 -31.22 18.42
N GLU A 167 -31.03 -32.20 17.58
CA GLU A 167 -30.07 -33.14 17.01
C GLU A 167 -29.11 -32.42 16.07
N HIS A 168 -27.81 -32.61 16.22
CA HIS A 168 -26.91 -32.61 15.07
C HIS A 168 -25.87 -33.72 15.18
N GLY A 169 -25.95 -34.63 14.22
CA GLY A 169 -25.08 -35.79 14.09
C GLY A 169 -23.64 -35.41 13.70
N LYS A 170 -22.73 -36.18 14.28
CA LYS A 170 -21.49 -36.74 13.73
C LYS A 170 -20.83 -35.97 12.58
N ASP A 171 -19.59 -35.56 12.81
CA ASP A 171 -18.48 -36.14 12.06
C ASP A 171 -17.21 -36.17 12.92
N GLU A 172 -16.61 -37.35 12.92
CA GLU A 172 -15.38 -37.73 13.60
C GLU A 172 -14.16 -37.30 12.77
N HIS A 173 -13.05 -36.98 13.44
CA HIS A 173 -11.66 -37.39 13.16
C HIS A 173 -10.73 -36.48 14.00
N GLU A 174 -10.19 -36.95 15.13
CA GLU A 174 -8.95 -37.77 15.25
C GLU A 174 -7.77 -37.15 14.48
N GLY A 175 -6.64 -36.80 15.08
CA GLY A 175 -6.18 -37.07 16.43
C GLY A 175 -4.90 -36.30 16.78
N HIS A 176 -4.67 -36.18 18.09
CA HIS A 176 -3.39 -35.81 18.67
C HIS A 176 -2.50 -37.05 18.76
N GLY A 177 -1.27 -36.94 18.26
CA GLY A 177 -0.20 -37.91 18.48
C GLY A 177 1.13 -37.16 18.54
N HIS A 178 1.59 -36.90 19.77
CA HIS A 178 3.00 -36.69 20.07
C HIS A 178 3.75 -38.01 19.84
N ASP A 179 4.98 -37.94 19.32
CA ASP A 179 6.11 -38.66 19.91
C ASP A 179 7.44 -38.14 19.36
N GLU A 180 8.40 -38.07 20.28
CA GLU A 180 9.77 -37.59 20.14
C GLU A 180 10.71 -38.66 19.53
N ASP A 181 11.86 -38.17 19.06
CA ASP A 181 13.17 -38.83 18.97
C ASP A 181 13.36 -40.07 18.06
N LYS A 182 14.25 -39.91 17.05
CA LYS A 182 15.61 -40.47 17.11
C LYS A 182 16.47 -40.15 15.87
N ASP A 183 17.73 -39.93 16.17
CA ASP A 183 18.90 -39.85 15.30
C ASP A 183 19.01 -41.03 14.31
N GLU A 184 19.54 -40.80 13.10
CA GLU A 184 20.83 -41.38 12.66
C GLU A 184 21.22 -41.01 11.23
N HIS A 185 22.54 -41.01 11.03
CA HIS A 185 23.32 -40.66 9.85
C HIS A 185 23.08 -41.51 8.59
N GLY A 186 23.31 -40.92 7.43
CA GLY A 186 23.58 -41.64 6.18
C GLY A 186 24.19 -40.75 5.10
N LYS A 187 25.48 -40.98 4.81
CA LYS A 187 26.23 -40.44 3.66
C LYS A 187 25.68 -41.04 2.36
N ASP A 188 25.69 -40.25 1.29
CA ASP A 188 26.46 -40.48 0.05
C ASP A 188 26.39 -39.25 -0.86
#